data_AF-A0A8H4WPT7-F1
#
_entry.id   AF-A0A8H4WPT7-F1
#
_cell.length_a   1.000
_cell.length_b   1.000
_cell.length_c   1.000
_cell.angle_alpha   90.00
_cell.angle_beta   90.00
_cell.angle_gamma   90.00
#
_symmetry.space_group_name_H-M   'P 1'
#
loop_
_entity.id
_entity.type
_entity.pdbx_description
1 polymer ?
#
loop_
_entity_poly.entity_id
_entity_poly.type
_entity_poly.pdbx_seq_one_letter_code
_entity_poly.pdbx_strand_id
1 'polypeptide(L)'
;MDRLARWLSTFLAAWFGLRLLHSYEGRAYTETVPPKEGSAHNTEPHTVKFAGRTMDLTLFAVTRALDVLVSDLWARHKARRLASNRWSKAERLLSKFVDPLVFAASSGLVMWAWFYHPSRLPRSYNKWITSAASVDLRLIEALRRCHSGEFQYGKETGQAHLLQGMCVDYEWPLAWGDPAVVVPIPCQMVHMSSGPSCEYHAASRFFRAWKWSMATYLPLTLALALRNPSRKALHRAITSSFRSSSFLATFITLFYYGVCLSRTRVGPRLPGGTTIERRQSMDSGICVGMGCLFCGWSIMIETESRRKDIALFVAPRALATVLPRRYSLDKEWRERLVFAASTAVVFTCVAENPDRVRGVFGKLLKMVLSK
;
A
#
# COMPACT_ATOMS: atom_id res chain seq x y z
N MET A 1 -39.03 -6.21 9.44
CA MET A 1 -38.06 -7.23 9.01
C MET A 1 -37.08 -7.48 10.13
N ASP A 2 -37.03 -8.71 10.63
CA ASP A 2 -36.05 -9.11 11.63
C ASP A 2 -34.62 -8.94 11.12
N ARG A 3 -33.69 -8.57 12.02
CA ARG A 3 -32.25 -8.41 11.74
C ARG A 3 -31.69 -9.63 11.01
N LEU A 4 -32.13 -10.82 11.41
CA LEU A 4 -31.74 -12.09 10.81
C LEU A 4 -32.22 -12.24 9.36
N ALA A 5 -33.46 -11.84 9.07
CA ALA A 5 -34.01 -11.89 7.72
C ALA A 5 -33.24 -10.96 6.75
N ARG A 6 -32.88 -9.75 7.20
CA ARG A 6 -32.06 -8.81 6.39
C ARG A 6 -30.65 -9.31 6.16
N TRP A 7 -30.05 -9.91 7.18
CA TRP A 7 -28.72 -10.48 7.06
C TRP A 7 -28.72 -11.63 6.06
N LEU A 8 -29.68 -12.56 6.18
CA LEU A 8 -29.83 -13.69 5.26
C LEU A 8 -30.12 -13.24 3.83
N SER A 9 -31.00 -12.26 3.62
CA SER A 9 -31.31 -11.77 2.27
C SER A 9 -30.09 -11.14 1.61
N THR A 10 -29.35 -10.30 2.32
CA THR A 10 -28.11 -9.70 1.80
C THR A 10 -27.04 -10.75 1.55
N PHE A 11 -26.89 -11.72 2.46
CA PHE A 11 -25.94 -12.81 2.31
C PHE A 11 -26.21 -13.60 1.03
N LEU A 12 -27.45 -14.04 0.81
CA LEU A 12 -27.84 -14.79 -0.38
C LEU A 12 -27.62 -13.96 -1.65
N ALA A 13 -28.04 -12.70 -1.66
CA ALA A 13 -27.84 -11.79 -2.78
C ALA A 13 -26.34 -11.62 -3.13
N ALA A 14 -25.50 -11.40 -2.13
CA ALA A 14 -24.06 -11.26 -2.31
C ALA A 14 -23.39 -12.57 -2.76
N TRP A 15 -23.84 -13.72 -2.23
CA TRP A 15 -23.34 -15.05 -2.59
C TRP A 15 -23.60 -15.39 -4.05
N PHE A 16 -24.83 -15.17 -4.53
CA PHE A 16 -25.20 -15.40 -5.93
C PHE A 16 -24.63 -14.32 -6.86
N GLY A 17 -24.56 -13.06 -6.41
CA GLY A 17 -23.92 -11.98 -7.16
C GLY A 17 -22.44 -12.24 -7.42
N LEU A 18 -21.69 -12.71 -6.42
CA LEU A 18 -20.27 -13.07 -6.62
C LEU A 18 -20.13 -14.31 -7.50
N ARG A 19 -21.02 -15.29 -7.38
CA ARG A 19 -21.05 -16.46 -8.28
C ARG A 19 -21.22 -16.05 -9.75
N LEU A 20 -22.10 -15.08 -10.02
CA LEU A 20 -22.29 -14.53 -11.37
C LEU A 20 -21.04 -13.80 -11.87
N LEU A 21 -20.30 -13.13 -10.97
CA LEU A 21 -19.01 -12.58 -11.34
C LEU A 21 -17.99 -13.69 -11.61
N HIS A 22 -18.01 -14.81 -10.88
CA HIS A 22 -17.10 -15.92 -11.15
C HIS A 22 -17.37 -16.64 -12.48
N SER A 23 -18.60 -16.61 -13.00
CA SER A 23 -18.91 -17.22 -14.30
C SER A 23 -18.31 -16.49 -15.50
N TYR A 24 -17.79 -15.28 -15.34
CA TYR A 24 -17.15 -14.54 -16.44
C TYR A 24 -15.67 -14.91 -16.57
N GLU A 25 -15.27 -15.40 -17.74
CA GLU A 25 -13.89 -15.81 -18.02
C GLU A 25 -12.98 -14.61 -18.31
N GLY A 26 -11.79 -14.60 -17.72
CA GLY A 26 -10.78 -13.57 -17.96
C GLY A 26 -9.42 -14.17 -18.25
N ARG A 27 -8.77 -13.74 -19.34
CA ARG A 27 -7.43 -14.20 -19.77
C ARG A 27 -6.34 -14.09 -18.69
N ALA A 28 -6.50 -13.20 -17.72
CA ALA A 28 -5.55 -13.01 -16.63
C ALA A 28 -5.60 -14.12 -15.56
N TYR A 29 -6.55 -15.05 -15.64
CA TYR A 29 -6.77 -16.14 -14.68
C TYR A 29 -6.78 -17.52 -15.36
N THR A 30 -6.22 -17.59 -16.56
CA THR A 30 -6.00 -18.82 -17.33
C THR A 30 -4.51 -18.93 -17.64
N GLU A 31 -3.92 -20.09 -17.42
CA GLU A 31 -2.53 -20.38 -17.74
C GLU A 31 -2.47 -21.63 -18.61
N THR A 32 -1.87 -21.50 -19.79
CA THR A 32 -1.65 -22.63 -20.70
C THR A 32 -0.34 -23.29 -20.29
N VAL A 33 -0.44 -24.47 -19.70
CA VAL A 33 0.74 -25.22 -19.29
C VAL A 33 1.22 -26.04 -20.49
N PRO A 34 2.46 -25.83 -20.96
CA PRO A 34 3.00 -26.65 -22.03
C PRO A 34 3.14 -28.11 -21.56
N PRO A 35 3.02 -29.08 -22.48
CA PRO A 35 3.24 -30.48 -22.15
C PRO A 35 4.63 -30.69 -21.54
N LYS A 36 4.73 -31.54 -20.50
CA LYS A 36 6.00 -31.86 -19.85
C LYS A 36 6.99 -32.44 -20.88
N GLU A 37 8.24 -31.99 -20.85
CA GLU A 37 9.34 -32.60 -21.61
C GLU A 37 9.44 -34.08 -21.25
N GLY A 38 9.29 -34.96 -22.25
CA GLY A 38 9.25 -36.42 -22.09
C GLY A 38 7.85 -37.06 -22.16
N SER A 39 6.78 -36.28 -22.34
CA SER A 39 5.43 -36.82 -22.60
C SER A 39 5.25 -37.25 -24.06
N ALA A 40 4.40 -38.25 -24.32
CA ALA A 40 4.16 -38.79 -25.65
C ALA A 40 3.82 -37.70 -26.68
N HIS A 41 4.19 -37.93 -27.94
CA HIS A 41 4.22 -36.98 -29.06
C HIS A 41 2.88 -36.24 -29.38
N ASN A 42 1.78 -36.55 -28.66
CA ASN A 42 0.42 -36.01 -28.82
C ASN A 42 -0.16 -35.35 -27.54
N THR A 43 0.67 -34.89 -26.61
CA THR A 43 0.13 -34.25 -25.38
C THR A 43 -0.25 -32.80 -25.67
N GLU A 44 -1.55 -32.56 -25.87
CA GLU A 44 -2.13 -31.22 -26.05
C GLU A 44 -1.86 -30.30 -24.85
N PRO A 45 -1.60 -29.00 -25.06
CA PRO A 45 -1.44 -28.04 -23.98
C PRO A 45 -2.73 -27.92 -23.16
N HIS A 46 -2.65 -28.11 -21.84
CA HIS A 46 -3.82 -28.01 -20.97
C HIS A 46 -3.91 -26.61 -20.35
N THR A 47 -5.12 -26.04 -20.38
CA THR A 47 -5.39 -24.72 -19.79
C THR A 47 -5.85 -24.88 -18.34
N VAL A 48 -5.07 -24.37 -17.41
CA VAL A 48 -5.42 -24.31 -15.98
C VAL A 48 -6.13 -23.00 -15.69
N LYS A 49 -7.29 -23.09 -15.03
CA LYS A 49 -8.07 -21.93 -14.58
C LYS A 49 -7.78 -21.66 -13.10
N PHE A 50 -7.63 -20.38 -12.74
CA PHE A 50 -7.40 -19.92 -11.37
C PHE A 50 -8.55 -19.05 -10.88
N ALA A 51 -8.85 -19.14 -9.58
CA ALA A 51 -9.72 -18.21 -8.89
C ALA A 51 -8.96 -16.95 -8.44
N GLY A 52 -9.69 -15.97 -7.88
CA GLY A 52 -9.14 -14.72 -7.34
C GLY A 52 -9.44 -13.46 -8.15
N ARG A 53 -10.25 -13.57 -9.22
CA ARG A 53 -10.70 -12.43 -10.04
C ARG A 53 -11.36 -11.33 -9.23
N THR A 54 -12.16 -11.71 -8.24
CA THR A 54 -12.91 -10.80 -7.38
C THR A 54 -12.22 -10.48 -6.06
N MET A 55 -10.96 -10.90 -5.90
CA MET A 55 -10.25 -10.79 -4.62
C MET A 55 -10.20 -9.34 -4.11
N ASP A 56 -9.97 -8.37 -5.00
CA ASP A 56 -9.94 -6.96 -4.61
C ASP A 56 -11.32 -6.46 -4.09
N LEU A 57 -12.44 -6.97 -4.62
CA LEU A 57 -13.79 -6.70 -4.11
C LEU A 57 -14.03 -7.39 -2.76
N THR A 58 -13.60 -8.64 -2.63
CA THR A 58 -13.70 -9.40 -1.38
C THR A 58 -12.92 -8.73 -0.25
N LEU A 59 -11.69 -8.31 -0.51
CA LEU A 59 -10.86 -7.62 0.47
C LEU A 59 -11.42 -6.24 0.84
N PHE A 60 -12.02 -5.53 -0.11
CA PHE A 60 -12.75 -4.31 0.19
C PHE A 60 -13.92 -4.59 1.13
N ALA A 61 -14.77 -5.58 0.83
CA ALA A 61 -15.91 -5.94 1.68
C ALA A 61 -15.47 -6.36 3.09
N VAL A 62 -14.45 -7.23 3.19
CA VAL A 62 -13.87 -7.67 4.46
C VAL A 62 -13.35 -6.49 5.26
N THR A 63 -12.58 -5.59 4.64
CA THR A 63 -12.05 -4.41 5.32
C THR A 63 -13.17 -3.54 5.88
N ARG A 64 -14.27 -3.36 5.14
CA ARG A 64 -15.44 -2.58 5.60
C ARG A 64 -16.20 -3.28 6.72
N ALA A 65 -16.38 -4.60 6.63
CA ALA A 65 -17.01 -5.37 7.69
C ALA A 65 -16.19 -5.31 8.98
N LEU A 66 -14.87 -5.50 8.90
CA LEU A 66 -13.97 -5.37 10.06
C LEU A 66 -14.01 -3.96 10.65
N ASP A 67 -13.95 -2.91 9.81
CA ASP A 67 -14.06 -1.52 10.27
C ASP A 67 -15.34 -1.27 11.08
N VAL A 68 -16.47 -1.77 10.57
CA VAL A 68 -17.78 -1.64 11.22
C VAL A 68 -17.81 -2.40 12.54
N LEU A 69 -17.36 -3.66 12.56
CA LEU A 69 -17.37 -4.50 13.76
C LEU A 69 -16.46 -3.92 14.85
N VAL A 70 -15.23 -3.54 14.48
CA VAL A 70 -14.27 -2.94 15.42
C VAL A 70 -14.79 -1.60 15.93
N SER A 71 -15.35 -0.76 15.06
CA SER A 71 -15.92 0.54 15.47
C SER A 71 -17.12 0.37 16.42
N ASP A 72 -17.99 -0.61 16.20
CA ASP A 72 -19.11 -0.91 17.09
C ASP A 72 -18.63 -1.45 18.45
N LEU A 73 -17.71 -2.43 18.43
CA LEU A 73 -17.11 -2.95 19.66
C LEU A 73 -16.42 -1.85 20.46
N TRP A 74 -15.70 -0.96 19.79
CA TRP A 74 -15.06 0.19 20.41
C TRP A 74 -16.07 1.18 20.99
N ALA A 75 -17.17 1.47 20.28
CA ALA A 75 -18.23 2.34 20.78
C ALA A 75 -18.89 1.77 22.04
N ARG A 76 -19.16 0.45 22.06
CA ARG A 76 -19.70 -0.24 23.23
C ARG A 76 -18.72 -0.23 24.40
N HIS A 77 -17.43 -0.50 24.14
CA HIS A 77 -16.37 -0.43 25.15
C HIS A 77 -16.28 0.98 25.76
N LYS A 78 -16.22 2.01 24.91
CA LYS A 78 -16.19 3.40 25.33
C LYS A 78 -17.40 3.78 26.17
N ALA A 79 -18.61 3.39 25.76
CA ALA A 79 -19.84 3.66 26.51
C ALA A 79 -19.81 3.03 27.91
N ARG A 80 -19.39 1.75 28.02
CA ARG A 80 -19.24 1.06 29.32
C ARG A 80 -18.21 1.74 30.21
N ARG A 81 -17.05 2.13 29.65
CA ARG A 81 -15.97 2.77 30.40
C ARG A 81 -16.37 4.14 30.92
N LEU A 82 -17.06 4.93 30.10
CA LEU A 82 -17.63 6.23 30.50
C LEU A 82 -18.69 6.06 31.59
N ALA A 83 -19.60 5.10 31.46
CA ALA A 83 -20.60 4.80 32.49
C ALA A 83 -19.95 4.39 33.83
N SER A 84 -18.82 3.66 33.78
CA SER A 84 -18.04 3.30 34.97
C SER A 84 -17.08 4.40 35.48
N ASN A 85 -17.04 5.58 34.84
CA ASN A 85 -16.09 6.67 35.10
C ASN A 85 -14.59 6.25 35.09
N ARG A 86 -14.24 5.19 34.34
CA ARG A 86 -12.87 4.63 34.26
C ARG A 86 -12.16 4.98 32.95
N TRP A 87 -12.65 5.95 32.18
CA TRP A 87 -12.08 6.30 30.89
C TRP A 87 -10.69 6.95 31.05
N SER A 88 -9.65 6.25 30.60
CA SER A 88 -8.27 6.68 30.81
C SER A 88 -7.77 7.66 29.74
N LYS A 89 -6.72 8.43 30.08
CA LYS A 89 -5.99 9.28 29.12
C LYS A 89 -5.38 8.45 27.99
N ALA A 90 -4.94 7.22 28.27
CA ALA A 90 -4.39 6.29 27.29
C ALA A 90 -5.43 5.83 26.26
N GLU A 91 -6.64 5.45 26.69
CA GLU A 91 -7.73 5.07 25.77
C GLU A 91 -8.17 6.23 24.88
N ARG A 92 -8.15 7.46 25.42
CA ARG A 92 -8.39 8.68 24.64
C ARG A 92 -7.29 8.92 23.59
N LEU A 93 -6.03 8.68 23.94
CA LEU A 93 -4.92 8.80 23.01
C LEU A 93 -5.05 7.74 21.91
N LEU A 94 -5.27 6.48 22.29
CA LEU A 94 -5.44 5.38 21.34
C LEU A 94 -6.53 5.68 20.32
N SER A 95 -7.68 6.19 20.76
CA SER A 95 -8.80 6.57 19.87
C SER A 95 -8.39 7.55 18.76
N LYS A 96 -7.43 8.45 19.01
CA LYS A 96 -6.94 9.42 18.02
C LYS A 96 -5.92 8.83 17.05
N PHE A 97 -5.24 7.75 17.45
CA PHE A 97 -4.16 7.13 16.68
C PHE A 97 -4.58 5.90 15.88
N VAL A 98 -5.80 5.37 16.05
CA VAL A 98 -6.27 4.20 15.28
C VAL A 98 -6.16 4.42 13.77
N ASP A 99 -6.79 5.46 13.22
CA ASP A 99 -6.76 5.68 11.76
C ASP A 99 -5.33 5.95 11.24
N PRO A 100 -4.48 6.78 11.90
CA PRO A 100 -3.07 6.89 11.56
C PRO A 100 -2.30 5.57 11.59
N LEU A 101 -2.49 4.73 12.62
CA LEU A 101 -1.82 3.44 12.75
C LEU A 101 -2.25 2.46 11.66
N VAL A 102 -3.55 2.38 11.38
CA VAL A 102 -4.08 1.54 10.28
C VAL A 102 -3.48 1.98 8.96
N PHE A 103 -3.43 3.27 8.68
CA PHE A 103 -2.79 3.78 7.47
C PHE A 103 -1.28 3.48 7.46
N ALA A 104 -0.58 3.69 8.58
CA ALA A 104 0.86 3.48 8.63
C ALA A 104 1.24 2.02 8.40
N ALA A 105 0.58 1.09 9.08
CA ALA A 105 0.77 -0.34 8.86
C ALA A 105 0.40 -0.75 7.43
N SER A 106 -0.75 -0.30 6.92
CA SER A 106 -1.22 -0.67 5.58
C SER A 106 -0.30 -0.14 4.48
N SER A 107 0.10 1.12 4.58
CA SER A 107 1.01 1.75 3.60
C SER A 107 2.42 1.15 3.68
N GLY A 108 2.92 0.80 4.86
CA GLY A 108 4.17 0.07 5.02
C GLY A 108 4.16 -1.29 4.30
N LEU A 109 3.10 -2.08 4.48
CA LEU A 109 2.93 -3.37 3.76
C LEU A 109 2.85 -3.19 2.25
N VAL A 110 2.16 -2.14 1.78
CA VAL A 110 2.09 -1.80 0.35
C VAL A 110 3.47 -1.42 -0.19
N MET A 111 4.22 -0.57 0.51
CA MET A 111 5.55 -0.13 0.08
C MET A 111 6.54 -1.29 0.07
N TRP A 112 6.50 -2.16 1.09
CA TRP A 112 7.30 -3.38 1.12
C TRP A 112 6.99 -4.30 -0.06
N ALA A 113 5.71 -4.52 -0.35
CA ALA A 113 5.29 -5.33 -1.49
C ALA A 113 5.66 -4.68 -2.82
N TRP A 114 5.53 -3.37 -2.99
CA TRP A 114 6.00 -2.68 -4.19
C TRP A 114 7.51 -2.86 -4.40
N PHE A 115 8.28 -2.82 -3.30
CA PHE A 115 9.73 -3.02 -3.34
C PHE A 115 10.12 -4.45 -3.67
N TYR A 116 9.62 -5.47 -2.97
CA TYR A 116 10.12 -6.85 -3.08
C TYR A 116 9.19 -7.83 -3.79
N HIS A 117 7.89 -7.55 -3.83
CA HIS A 117 6.88 -8.44 -4.44
C HIS A 117 5.87 -7.67 -5.31
N PRO A 118 6.33 -6.93 -6.34
CA PRO A 118 5.50 -6.01 -7.11
C PRO A 118 4.27 -6.68 -7.77
N SER A 119 4.34 -7.99 -8.03
CA SER A 119 3.26 -8.81 -8.58
C SER A 119 2.05 -8.97 -7.65
N ARG A 120 2.21 -8.70 -6.34
CA ARG A 120 1.12 -8.76 -5.37
C ARG A 120 0.25 -7.51 -5.33
N LEU A 121 0.62 -6.45 -6.04
CA LEU A 121 -0.16 -5.22 -6.14
C LEU A 121 -0.95 -5.16 -7.47
N PRO A 122 -2.10 -4.46 -7.52
CA PRO A 122 -2.77 -4.18 -8.79
C PRO A 122 -1.83 -3.43 -9.73
N ARG A 123 -1.80 -3.82 -11.02
CA ARG A 123 -0.87 -3.24 -12.01
C ARG A 123 -0.94 -1.71 -12.10
N SER A 124 -2.16 -1.15 -12.09
CA SER A 124 -2.37 0.30 -12.13
C SER A 124 -1.81 1.01 -10.89
N TYR A 125 -1.95 0.38 -9.73
CA TYR A 125 -1.46 0.93 -8.48
C TYR A 125 0.07 0.85 -8.39
N ASN A 126 0.66 -0.25 -8.85
CA ASN A 126 2.11 -0.39 -8.97
C ASN A 126 2.69 0.71 -9.89
N LYS A 127 2.12 0.89 -11.09
CA LYS A 127 2.51 1.97 -12.01
C LYS A 127 2.42 3.35 -11.36
N TRP A 128 1.34 3.61 -10.61
CA TRP A 128 1.17 4.89 -9.91
C TRP A 128 2.23 5.11 -8.83
N ILE A 129 2.53 4.11 -7.99
CA ILE A 129 3.59 4.20 -6.97
C ILE A 129 4.95 4.44 -7.64
N THR A 130 5.27 3.68 -8.70
CA THR A 130 6.51 3.84 -9.46
C THR A 130 6.67 5.25 -10.04
N SER A 131 5.59 5.79 -10.61
CA SER A 131 5.57 7.17 -11.11
C SER A 131 5.82 8.19 -10.00
N ALA A 132 5.15 8.02 -8.85
CA ALA A 132 5.30 8.90 -7.69
C ALA A 132 6.69 8.81 -7.04
N ALA A 133 7.29 7.61 -6.99
CA ALA A 133 8.59 7.36 -6.38
C ALA A 133 9.73 8.06 -7.14
N SER A 134 9.60 8.21 -8.46
CA SER A 134 10.55 8.92 -9.33
C SER A 134 12.01 8.49 -9.06
N VAL A 135 12.26 7.19 -9.07
CA VAL A 135 13.57 6.60 -8.81
C VAL A 135 13.97 5.71 -9.97
N ASP A 136 15.27 5.60 -10.23
CA ASP A 136 15.80 4.66 -11.19
C ASP A 136 15.46 3.23 -10.78
N LEU A 137 14.79 2.49 -11.67
CA LEU A 137 14.34 1.13 -11.38
C LEU A 137 15.51 0.15 -11.21
N ARG A 138 16.69 0.43 -11.79
CA ARG A 138 17.90 -0.38 -11.63
C ARG A 138 18.36 -0.40 -10.17
N LEU A 139 18.21 0.71 -9.45
CA LEU A 139 18.54 0.77 -8.02
C LEU A 139 17.57 -0.09 -7.19
N ILE A 140 16.27 -0.05 -7.48
CA ILE A 140 15.30 -0.93 -6.82
C ILE A 140 15.64 -2.39 -7.11
N GLU A 141 15.96 -2.70 -8.36
CA GLU A 141 16.31 -4.05 -8.78
C GLU A 141 17.58 -4.54 -8.09
N ALA A 142 18.61 -3.70 -7.95
CA ALA A 142 19.82 -4.06 -7.22
C ALA A 142 19.53 -4.38 -5.75
N LEU A 143 18.65 -3.60 -5.10
CA LEU A 143 18.22 -3.85 -3.72
C LEU A 143 17.33 -5.10 -3.60
N ARG A 144 16.55 -5.46 -4.63
CA ARG A 144 15.83 -6.75 -4.69
C ARG A 144 16.80 -7.92 -4.80
N ARG A 145 17.80 -7.81 -5.67
CA ARG A 145 18.85 -8.84 -5.81
C ARG A 145 19.71 -8.94 -4.55
N CYS A 146 19.87 -7.83 -3.82
CA CYS A 146 20.50 -7.82 -2.50
C CYS A 146 19.66 -8.58 -1.47
N HIS A 147 18.32 -8.47 -1.56
CA HIS A 147 17.37 -9.23 -0.74
C HIS A 147 17.31 -10.72 -1.09
N SER A 148 17.36 -11.10 -2.38
CA SER A 148 17.38 -12.50 -2.82
C SER A 148 18.74 -13.19 -2.63
N GLY A 149 19.80 -12.42 -2.42
CA GLY A 149 21.17 -12.92 -2.25
C GLY A 149 21.94 -13.06 -3.56
N GLU A 150 21.39 -12.64 -4.69
CA GLU A 150 22.07 -12.58 -5.99
C GLU A 150 23.13 -11.48 -6.03
N PHE A 151 22.85 -10.32 -5.41
CA PHE A 151 23.79 -9.21 -5.27
C PHE A 151 24.43 -9.27 -3.88
N GLN A 152 25.74 -9.52 -3.80
CA GLN A 152 26.48 -9.64 -2.55
C GLN A 152 27.69 -8.72 -2.52
N TYR A 153 27.80 -7.90 -1.47
CA TYR A 153 28.97 -7.08 -1.25
C TYR A 153 30.24 -7.91 -1.02
N GLY A 154 31.36 -7.44 -1.59
CA GLY A 154 32.67 -8.08 -1.48
C GLY A 154 32.83 -9.34 -2.34
N LYS A 155 31.86 -9.67 -3.21
CA LYS A 155 31.90 -10.85 -4.08
C LYS A 155 31.51 -10.51 -5.52
N GLU A 156 32.26 -11.04 -6.47
CA GLU A 156 31.91 -10.96 -7.89
C GLU A 156 30.85 -12.00 -8.21
N THR A 157 29.62 -11.53 -8.43
CA THR A 157 28.41 -12.35 -8.64
C THR A 157 27.81 -12.15 -10.05
N GLY A 158 28.51 -11.44 -10.93
CA GLY A 158 28.02 -11.07 -12.26
C GLY A 158 26.97 -9.95 -12.25
N GLN A 159 26.71 -9.32 -11.10
CA GLN A 159 25.65 -8.32 -10.92
C GLN A 159 26.10 -6.88 -11.19
N ALA A 160 27.40 -6.63 -11.37
CA ALA A 160 27.97 -5.28 -11.50
C ALA A 160 27.34 -4.47 -12.65
N HIS A 161 27.02 -5.14 -13.78
CA HIS A 161 26.43 -4.53 -14.97
C HIS A 161 25.15 -3.72 -14.68
N LEU A 162 24.36 -4.12 -13.67
CA LEU A 162 23.10 -3.48 -13.32
C LEU A 162 23.30 -2.04 -12.84
N LEU A 163 24.23 -1.83 -11.90
CA LEU A 163 24.54 -0.50 -11.36
C LEU A 163 25.58 0.24 -12.20
N GLN A 164 26.47 -0.48 -12.90
CA GLN A 164 27.38 0.14 -13.88
C GLN A 164 26.60 0.84 -15.01
N GLY A 165 25.46 0.30 -15.44
CA GLY A 165 24.56 1.00 -16.36
C GLY A 165 24.09 2.35 -15.80
N MET A 166 23.80 2.44 -14.50
CA MET A 166 23.51 3.73 -13.85
C MET A 166 24.75 4.63 -13.84
N CYS A 167 25.94 4.10 -13.56
CA CYS A 167 27.16 4.89 -13.60
C CYS A 167 27.40 5.54 -14.97
N VAL A 168 27.10 4.85 -16.07
CA VAL A 168 27.20 5.41 -17.43
C VAL A 168 26.23 6.58 -17.60
N ASP A 169 24.95 6.40 -17.29
CA ASP A 169 23.92 7.42 -17.53
C ASP A 169 24.06 8.67 -16.64
N TYR A 170 24.63 8.51 -15.45
CA TYR A 170 24.84 9.60 -14.48
C TYR A 170 26.29 10.09 -14.42
N GLU A 171 27.16 9.62 -15.32
CA GLU A 171 28.57 10.00 -15.43
C GLU A 171 29.37 9.79 -14.13
N TRP A 172 29.17 8.64 -13.46
CA TRP A 172 29.91 8.24 -12.27
C TRP A 172 31.01 7.21 -12.59
N PRO A 173 32.00 7.03 -11.69
CA PRO A 173 32.99 5.97 -11.86
C PRO A 173 32.35 4.59 -11.96
N LEU A 174 32.71 3.79 -12.98
CA LEU A 174 32.18 2.43 -13.17
C LEU A 174 32.39 1.52 -11.95
N ALA A 175 33.49 1.71 -11.23
CA ALA A 175 33.80 0.97 -9.99
C ALA A 175 32.69 1.10 -8.92
N TRP A 176 31.92 2.20 -8.91
CA TRP A 176 30.82 2.37 -7.96
C TRP A 176 29.66 1.40 -8.18
N GLY A 177 29.51 0.89 -9.40
CA GLY A 177 28.48 -0.10 -9.73
C GLY A 177 28.90 -1.54 -9.40
N ASP A 178 30.16 -1.76 -9.03
CA ASP A 178 30.69 -3.09 -8.73
C ASP A 178 30.59 -3.40 -7.22
N PRO A 179 29.76 -4.39 -6.81
CA PRO A 179 29.61 -4.76 -5.42
C PRO A 179 30.85 -5.43 -4.80
N ALA A 180 31.76 -5.98 -5.61
CA ALA A 180 33.01 -6.56 -5.14
C ALA A 180 34.02 -5.47 -4.76
N VAL A 181 33.93 -4.30 -5.40
CA VAL A 181 34.87 -3.19 -5.23
C VAL A 181 34.37 -2.16 -4.22
N VAL A 182 33.11 -1.70 -4.33
CA VAL A 182 32.59 -0.61 -3.49
C VAL A 182 31.50 -1.13 -2.54
N VAL A 183 31.79 -1.01 -1.24
CA VAL A 183 30.88 -1.42 -0.16
C VAL A 183 30.68 -0.28 0.84
N PRO A 184 29.43 0.17 1.11
CA PRO A 184 28.18 -0.20 0.45
C PRO A 184 27.92 0.70 -0.78
N ILE A 185 26.79 0.54 -1.47
CA ILE A 185 26.39 1.41 -2.62
C ILE A 185 26.56 2.90 -2.23
N PRO A 186 27.23 3.76 -3.01
CA PRO A 186 27.42 5.16 -2.62
C PRO A 186 26.11 5.92 -2.41
N CYS A 187 26.03 6.79 -1.40
CA CYS A 187 24.81 7.60 -1.17
C CYS A 187 24.46 8.48 -2.36
N GLN A 188 25.44 8.98 -3.10
CA GLN A 188 25.21 9.71 -4.33
C GLN A 188 24.45 8.88 -5.37
N MET A 189 24.76 7.58 -5.51
CA MET A 189 24.00 6.68 -6.36
C MET A 189 22.58 6.46 -5.84
N VAL A 190 22.41 6.27 -4.52
CA VAL A 190 21.08 6.14 -3.88
C VAL A 190 20.22 7.41 -4.08
N HIS A 191 20.85 8.57 -4.04
CA HIS A 191 20.20 9.88 -4.22
C HIS A 191 20.07 10.29 -5.69
N MET A 192 20.59 9.49 -6.61
CA MET A 192 20.80 9.75 -8.03
C MET A 192 21.45 11.13 -8.26
N SER A 193 20.76 12.06 -8.93
CA SER A 193 21.31 13.37 -9.29
C SER A 193 21.25 14.42 -8.15
N SER A 194 21.01 14.03 -6.89
CA SER A 194 20.84 14.99 -5.78
C SER A 194 22.09 15.17 -4.92
N GLY A 195 23.22 14.57 -5.30
CA GLY A 195 24.48 14.65 -4.55
C GLY A 195 24.50 13.79 -3.27
N PRO A 196 25.56 13.89 -2.45
CA PRO A 196 25.82 12.94 -1.36
C PRO A 196 25.03 13.21 -0.07
N SER A 197 24.51 14.43 0.16
CA SER A 197 23.78 14.76 1.40
C SER A 197 22.38 14.13 1.45
N CYS A 198 22.11 13.37 2.51
CA CYS A 198 20.82 12.73 2.75
C CYS A 198 19.73 13.77 3.06
N GLU A 199 20.09 14.84 3.77
CA GLU A 199 19.20 15.92 4.18
C GLU A 199 18.78 16.76 2.98
N TYR A 200 19.74 17.11 2.11
CA TYR A 200 19.43 17.77 0.85
C TYR A 200 18.59 16.88 -0.07
N HIS A 201 18.91 15.58 -0.18
CA HIS A 201 18.10 14.64 -0.96
C HIS A 201 16.65 14.59 -0.44
N ALA A 202 16.45 14.51 0.87
CA ALA A 202 15.12 14.52 1.48
C ALA A 202 14.35 15.81 1.16
N ALA A 203 14.98 16.98 1.30
CA ALA A 203 14.36 18.26 0.94
C ALA A 203 14.02 18.34 -0.56
N SER A 204 14.96 17.97 -1.43
CA SER A 204 14.77 17.91 -2.89
C SER A 204 13.60 16.98 -3.27
N ARG A 205 13.53 15.80 -2.66
CA ARG A 205 12.43 14.85 -2.82
C ARG A 205 11.09 15.43 -2.39
N PHE A 206 11.05 16.10 -1.24
CA PHE A 206 9.84 16.76 -0.76
C PHE A 206 9.31 17.76 -1.80
N PHE A 207 10.14 18.69 -2.26
CA PHE A 207 9.70 19.72 -3.21
C PHE A 207 9.32 19.15 -4.58
N ARG A 208 10.05 18.16 -5.10
CA ARG A 208 9.73 17.50 -6.37
C ARG A 208 8.39 16.74 -6.28
N ALA A 209 8.22 15.94 -5.24
CA ALA A 209 6.99 15.19 -5.00
C ALA A 209 5.79 16.12 -4.74
N TRP A 210 6.01 17.21 -4.00
CA TRP A 210 4.98 18.21 -3.72
C TRP A 210 4.50 18.89 -5.01
N LYS A 211 5.42 19.32 -5.89
CA LYS A 211 5.07 19.89 -7.20
C LYS A 211 4.30 18.91 -8.07
N TRP A 212 4.77 17.67 -8.18
CA TRP A 212 4.09 16.61 -8.94
C TRP A 212 2.67 16.33 -8.40
N SER A 213 2.54 16.24 -7.08
CA SER A 213 1.26 16.03 -6.42
C SER A 213 0.32 17.23 -6.60
N MET A 214 0.84 18.45 -6.51
CA MET A 214 0.06 19.68 -6.75
C MET A 214 -0.48 19.74 -8.18
N ALA A 215 0.33 19.37 -9.17
CA ALA A 215 -0.10 19.30 -10.56
C ALA A 215 -1.26 18.33 -10.79
N THR A 216 -1.40 17.31 -9.93
CA THR A 216 -2.50 16.32 -10.01
C THR A 216 -3.73 16.75 -9.20
N TYR A 217 -3.56 17.19 -7.95
CA TYR A 217 -4.68 17.47 -7.05
C TYR A 217 -5.31 18.85 -7.22
N LEU A 218 -4.50 19.87 -7.58
CA LEU A 218 -5.03 21.22 -7.70
C LEU A 218 -6.05 21.34 -8.83
N PRO A 219 -5.81 20.86 -10.07
CA PRO A 219 -6.81 20.95 -11.13
C PRO A 219 -8.11 20.22 -10.80
N LEU A 220 -8.02 19.02 -10.22
CA LEU A 220 -9.18 18.20 -9.85
C LEU A 220 -10.04 18.90 -8.78
N THR A 221 -9.42 19.41 -7.72
CA THR A 221 -10.18 20.06 -6.64
C THR A 221 -10.74 21.42 -7.07
N LEU A 222 -10.04 22.16 -7.93
CA LEU A 222 -10.55 23.40 -8.52
C LEU A 222 -11.74 23.12 -9.44
N ALA A 223 -11.66 22.11 -10.31
CA ALA A 223 -12.78 21.71 -11.18
C ALA A 223 -14.04 21.37 -10.37
N LEU A 224 -13.90 20.69 -9.23
CA LEU A 224 -15.01 20.41 -8.33
C LEU A 224 -15.55 21.68 -7.65
N ALA A 225 -14.67 22.63 -7.29
CA ALA A 225 -15.06 23.90 -6.70
C ALA A 225 -15.79 24.81 -7.71
N LEU A 226 -15.47 24.71 -8.99
CA LEU A 226 -16.13 25.46 -10.07
C LEU A 226 -17.60 25.04 -10.30
N ARG A 227 -18.03 23.88 -9.80
CA ARG A 227 -19.44 23.45 -9.88
C ARG A 227 -20.38 24.38 -9.10
N ASN A 228 -19.90 24.96 -8.00
CA ASN A 228 -20.63 25.93 -7.18
C ASN A 228 -19.62 27.00 -6.71
N PRO A 229 -19.26 27.95 -7.57
CA PRO A 229 -18.14 28.84 -7.36
C PRO A 229 -18.41 29.79 -6.19
N SER A 230 -17.50 29.82 -5.23
CA SER A 230 -17.48 30.82 -4.15
C SER A 230 -16.05 31.06 -3.68
N ARG A 231 -15.76 32.24 -3.13
CA ARG A 231 -14.45 32.56 -2.53
C ARG A 231 -14.05 31.52 -1.48
N LYS A 232 -15.02 31.08 -0.67
CA LYS A 232 -14.84 30.03 0.35
C LYS A 232 -14.52 28.67 -0.30
N ALA A 233 -15.21 28.29 -1.38
CA ALA A 233 -14.94 27.03 -2.10
C ALA A 233 -13.55 27.03 -2.74
N LEU A 234 -13.13 28.15 -3.35
CA LEU A 234 -11.81 28.31 -3.95
C LEU A 234 -10.69 28.20 -2.90
N HIS A 235 -10.80 28.96 -1.80
CA HIS A 235 -9.83 28.88 -0.70
C HIS A 235 -9.76 27.47 -0.11
N ARG A 236 -10.90 26.80 0.04
CA ARG A 236 -10.96 25.41 0.50
C ARG A 236 -10.29 24.44 -0.48
N ALA A 237 -10.47 24.61 -1.78
CA ALA A 237 -9.83 23.79 -2.81
C ALA A 237 -8.30 23.94 -2.79
N ILE A 238 -7.81 25.18 -2.71
CA ILE A 238 -6.38 25.48 -2.62
C ILE A 238 -5.79 24.89 -1.34
N THR A 239 -6.35 25.21 -0.18
CA THR A 239 -5.84 24.69 1.11
C THR A 239 -5.91 23.17 1.20
N SER A 240 -6.97 22.54 0.65
CA SER A 240 -7.07 21.09 0.57
C SER A 240 -6.00 20.49 -0.34
N SER A 241 -5.72 21.11 -1.48
CA SER A 241 -4.67 20.65 -2.40
C SER A 241 -3.28 20.75 -1.79
N PHE A 242 -2.96 21.90 -1.20
CA PHE A 242 -1.69 22.09 -0.48
C PHE A 242 -1.51 21.04 0.60
N ARG A 243 -2.53 20.81 1.44
CA ARG A 243 -2.47 19.80 2.50
C ARG A 243 -2.28 18.38 1.94
N SER A 244 -3.06 18.00 0.92
CA SER A 244 -2.98 16.66 0.30
C SER A 244 -1.62 16.42 -0.33
N SER A 245 -1.08 17.44 -1.00
CA SER A 245 0.23 17.37 -1.64
C SER A 245 1.36 17.36 -0.64
N SER A 246 1.27 18.11 0.45
CA SER A 246 2.22 18.03 1.56
C SER A 246 2.18 16.66 2.23
N PHE A 247 1.00 16.08 2.43
CA PHE A 247 0.85 14.70 2.93
C PHE A 247 1.61 13.69 2.06
N LEU A 248 1.41 13.72 0.74
CA LEU A 248 2.06 12.78 -0.18
C LEU A 248 3.56 13.04 -0.32
N ALA A 249 3.97 14.32 -0.37
CA ALA A 249 5.37 14.69 -0.40
C ALA A 249 6.11 14.26 0.87
N THR A 250 5.51 14.47 2.05
CA THR A 250 6.05 13.98 3.33
C THR A 250 6.08 12.46 3.37
N PHE A 251 5.08 11.76 2.83
CA PHE A 251 5.09 10.29 2.74
C PHE A 251 6.35 9.79 2.02
N ILE A 252 6.60 10.33 0.82
CA ILE A 252 7.75 9.97 -0.01
C ILE A 252 9.06 10.36 0.68
N THR A 253 9.10 11.55 1.27
CA THR A 253 10.29 12.06 1.97
C THR A 253 10.64 11.20 3.18
N LEU A 254 9.66 10.85 4.01
CA LEU A 254 9.86 9.98 5.18
C LEU A 254 10.30 8.57 4.77
N PHE A 255 9.82 8.05 3.65
CA PHE A 255 10.29 6.78 3.11
C PHE A 255 11.79 6.84 2.79
N TYR A 256 12.20 7.76 1.91
CA TYR A 256 13.60 7.89 1.51
C TYR A 256 14.51 8.28 2.66
N TYR A 257 14.09 9.22 3.50
CA TYR A 257 14.86 9.63 4.66
C TYR A 257 14.99 8.49 5.69
N GLY A 258 13.95 7.66 5.87
CA GLY A 258 14.02 6.45 6.70
C GLY A 258 15.06 5.44 6.21
N VAL A 259 15.12 5.22 4.89
CA VAL A 259 16.17 4.41 4.24
C VAL A 259 17.54 5.01 4.50
N CYS A 260 17.74 6.30 4.23
CA CYS A 260 19.04 6.95 4.40
C CYS A 260 19.48 7.03 5.87
N LEU A 261 18.56 7.32 6.80
CA LEU A 261 18.81 7.43 8.23
C LEU A 261 19.31 6.10 8.80
N SER A 262 18.60 5.02 8.48
CA SER A 262 18.98 3.67 8.90
C SER A 262 20.32 3.28 8.29
N ARG A 263 20.53 3.56 7.01
CA ARG A 263 21.76 3.23 6.28
C ARG A 263 23.02 3.97 6.75
N THR A 264 22.93 5.27 6.98
CA THR A 264 24.12 6.14 7.15
C THR A 264 24.37 6.57 8.58
N ARG A 265 23.32 6.72 9.40
CA ARG A 265 23.44 7.24 10.78
C ARG A 265 23.27 6.15 11.81
N VAL A 266 22.28 5.27 11.64
CA VAL A 266 21.98 4.22 12.63
C VAL A 266 22.84 2.99 12.40
N GLY A 267 22.86 2.46 11.17
CA GLY A 267 23.54 1.23 10.78
C GLY A 267 25.01 1.16 11.23
N PRO A 268 25.84 2.17 10.92
CA PRO A 268 27.26 2.16 11.33
C PRO A 268 27.47 2.19 12.86
N ARG A 269 26.49 2.65 13.64
CA ARG A 269 26.54 2.69 15.10
C ARG A 269 26.07 1.39 15.76
N LEU A 270 25.45 0.49 15.00
CA LEU A 270 25.05 -0.82 15.52
C LEU A 270 26.29 -1.73 15.66
N PRO A 271 26.23 -2.77 16.52
CA PRO A 271 27.29 -3.77 16.59
C PRO A 271 27.60 -4.36 15.21
N GLY A 272 28.88 -4.37 14.84
CA GLY A 272 29.34 -4.79 13.52
C GLY A 272 28.95 -3.85 12.37
N GLY A 273 28.50 -2.61 12.63
CA GLY A 273 27.96 -1.66 11.65
C GLY A 273 28.85 -1.35 10.44
N THR A 274 30.16 -1.53 10.57
CA THR A 274 31.15 -1.30 9.52
C THR A 274 31.50 -2.54 8.71
N THR A 275 31.09 -3.73 9.16
CA THR A 275 31.34 -5.00 8.47
C THR A 275 30.54 -5.12 7.18
N ILE A 276 31.05 -5.91 6.23
CA ILE A 276 30.41 -6.15 4.94
C ILE A 276 29.07 -6.86 5.15
N GLU A 277 29.02 -7.85 6.05
CA GLU A 277 27.84 -8.64 6.37
C GLU A 277 26.72 -7.76 6.93
N ARG A 278 27.07 -6.82 7.81
CA ARG A 278 26.08 -5.89 8.37
C ARG A 278 25.57 -4.91 7.32
N ARG A 279 26.44 -4.36 6.48
CA ARG A 279 26.04 -3.47 5.38
C ARG A 279 25.15 -4.20 4.36
N GLN A 280 25.46 -5.46 4.06
CA GLN A 280 24.62 -6.34 3.25
C GLN A 280 23.24 -6.51 3.88
N SER A 281 23.17 -6.89 5.16
CA SER A 281 21.90 -7.07 5.89
C SER A 281 21.07 -5.78 5.95
N MET A 282 21.73 -4.62 6.01
CA MET A 282 21.06 -3.33 6.01
C MET A 282 20.39 -3.05 4.66
N ASP A 283 21.14 -3.13 3.55
CA ASP A 283 20.63 -2.86 2.21
C ASP A 283 19.72 -3.98 1.67
N SER A 284 19.82 -5.21 2.20
CA SER A 284 18.98 -6.35 1.81
C SER A 284 17.53 -6.26 2.29
N GLY A 285 17.19 -5.32 3.19
CA GLY A 285 15.82 -5.21 3.68
C GLY A 285 15.59 -4.26 4.82
N ILE A 286 16.53 -4.15 5.76
CA ILE A 286 16.32 -3.35 6.98
C ILE A 286 16.13 -1.88 6.62
N CYS A 287 16.94 -1.33 5.71
CA CYS A 287 16.82 0.06 5.28
C CYS A 287 15.45 0.36 4.66
N VAL A 288 14.99 -0.50 3.73
CA VAL A 288 13.67 -0.39 3.12
C VAL A 288 12.55 -0.55 4.14
N GLY A 289 12.70 -1.48 5.09
CA GLY A 289 11.77 -1.69 6.20
C GLY A 289 11.61 -0.45 7.07
N MET A 290 12.70 0.25 7.36
CA MET A 290 12.65 1.53 8.09
C MET A 290 11.95 2.62 7.30
N GLY A 291 12.15 2.68 5.97
CA GLY A 291 11.36 3.55 5.10
C GLY A 291 9.86 3.25 5.17
N CYS A 292 9.49 1.96 5.12
CA CYS A 292 8.10 1.49 5.24
C CYS A 292 7.47 1.84 6.61
N LEU A 293 8.27 1.77 7.68
CA LEU A 293 7.83 2.10 9.04
C LEU A 293 7.51 3.59 9.20
N PHE A 294 8.32 4.47 8.59
CA PHE A 294 8.19 5.91 8.77
C PHE A 294 7.20 6.58 7.83
N CYS A 295 7.12 6.13 6.56
CA CYS A 295 6.36 6.84 5.52
C CYS A 295 4.89 7.08 5.89
N GLY A 296 4.28 6.09 6.53
CA GLY A 296 2.88 6.10 6.95
C GLY A 296 2.48 7.24 7.88
N TRP A 297 3.41 7.75 8.69
CA TRP A 297 3.11 8.79 9.68
C TRP A 297 2.78 10.15 9.06
N SER A 298 3.07 10.35 7.77
CA SER A 298 2.68 11.56 7.04
C SER A 298 1.18 11.84 7.08
N ILE A 299 0.34 10.82 7.29
CA ILE A 299 -1.12 10.92 7.37
C ILE A 299 -1.61 11.89 8.45
N MET A 300 -0.76 12.22 9.44
CA MET A 300 -1.05 13.24 10.44
C MET A 300 -1.20 14.65 9.85
N ILE A 301 -0.66 14.92 8.65
CA ILE A 301 -0.86 16.17 7.93
C ILE A 301 -2.31 16.31 7.43
N GLU A 302 -2.97 15.19 7.14
CA GLU A 302 -4.34 15.18 6.64
C GLU A 302 -5.37 15.43 7.74
N THR A 303 -6.57 15.85 7.31
CA THR A 303 -7.72 16.07 8.21
C THR A 303 -8.28 14.74 8.71
N GLU A 304 -8.79 14.68 9.95
CA GLU A 304 -9.33 13.43 10.54
C GLU A 304 -10.36 12.73 9.64
N SER A 305 -11.24 13.49 8.99
CA SER A 305 -12.21 12.90 8.06
C SER A 305 -11.57 12.24 6.85
N ARG A 306 -10.44 12.77 6.34
CA ARG A 306 -9.72 12.15 5.23
C ARG A 306 -8.84 11.00 5.68
N ARG A 307 -8.27 11.06 6.89
CA ARG A 307 -7.40 9.98 7.41
C ARG A 307 -8.12 8.63 7.38
N LYS A 308 -9.36 8.56 7.87
CA LYS A 308 -10.18 7.35 7.79
C LYS A 308 -10.47 6.89 6.36
N ASP A 309 -10.75 7.81 5.44
CA ASP A 309 -11.04 7.50 4.04
C ASP A 309 -9.81 6.93 3.32
N ILE A 310 -8.65 7.54 3.54
CA ILE A 310 -7.36 7.11 2.98
C ILE A 310 -6.95 5.77 3.61
N ALA A 311 -7.05 5.63 4.94
CA ALA A 311 -6.74 4.38 5.64
C ALA A 311 -7.56 3.21 5.08
N LEU A 312 -8.89 3.38 4.98
CA LEU A 312 -9.78 2.35 4.45
C LEU A 312 -9.73 2.20 2.92
N PHE A 313 -9.02 3.08 2.22
CA PHE A 313 -8.68 2.92 0.80
C PHE A 313 -7.41 2.08 0.63
N VAL A 314 -6.40 2.26 1.49
CA VAL A 314 -5.12 1.54 1.42
C VAL A 314 -5.20 0.15 2.06
N ALA A 315 -5.94 0.00 3.17
CA ALA A 315 -6.09 -1.26 3.90
C ALA A 315 -6.45 -2.50 3.03
N PRO A 316 -7.45 -2.48 2.13
CA PRO A 316 -7.75 -3.66 1.32
C PRO A 316 -6.60 -4.01 0.35
N ARG A 317 -5.85 -3.01 -0.12
CA ARG A 317 -4.67 -3.23 -0.98
C ARG A 317 -3.52 -3.84 -0.19
N ALA A 318 -3.35 -3.44 1.08
CA ALA A 318 -2.39 -4.05 1.99
C ALA A 318 -2.75 -5.51 2.30
N LEU A 319 -4.04 -5.82 2.53
CA LEU A 319 -4.48 -7.21 2.69
C LEU A 319 -4.20 -8.05 1.43
N ALA A 320 -4.28 -7.43 0.25
CA ALA A 320 -3.95 -8.11 -1.01
C ALA A 320 -2.45 -8.43 -1.17
N THR A 321 -1.57 -7.83 -0.36
CA THR A 321 -0.13 -8.15 -0.41
C THR A 321 0.25 -9.35 0.45
N VAL A 322 -0.58 -9.68 1.44
CA VAL A 322 -0.36 -10.84 2.33
C VAL A 322 -1.13 -12.07 1.88
N LEU A 323 -2.24 -11.89 1.15
CA LEU A 323 -3.04 -13.00 0.60
C LEU A 323 -2.67 -13.34 -0.85
N PRO A 324 -2.83 -14.61 -1.27
CA PRO A 324 -2.57 -15.00 -2.64
C PRO A 324 -3.62 -14.38 -3.59
N ARG A 325 -3.16 -13.68 -4.63
CA ARG A 325 -4.04 -13.10 -5.67
C ARG A 325 -4.66 -14.16 -6.59
N ARG A 326 -3.96 -15.27 -6.80
CA ARG A 326 -4.43 -16.42 -7.58
C ARG A 326 -4.40 -17.64 -6.69
N TYR A 327 -5.45 -18.44 -6.75
CA TYR A 327 -5.55 -19.69 -6.01
C TYR A 327 -6.41 -20.69 -6.78
N SER A 328 -6.43 -21.93 -6.32
CA SER A 328 -7.10 -23.05 -7.00
C SER A 328 -8.63 -22.95 -6.93
N LEU A 329 -9.31 -23.36 -8.00
CA LEU A 329 -10.78 -23.21 -8.14
C LEU A 329 -11.58 -23.96 -7.04
N ASP A 330 -11.04 -25.04 -6.49
CA ASP A 330 -11.64 -25.80 -5.38
C ASP A 330 -11.88 -24.95 -4.12
N LYS A 331 -11.18 -23.82 -4.00
CA LYS A 331 -11.28 -22.91 -2.84
C LYS A 331 -12.13 -21.68 -3.11
N GLU A 332 -12.71 -21.52 -4.31
CA GLU A 332 -13.50 -20.34 -4.69
C GLU A 332 -14.69 -20.10 -3.75
N TRP A 333 -15.31 -21.17 -3.25
CA TRP A 333 -16.42 -21.09 -2.31
C TRP A 333 -16.05 -20.33 -1.01
N ARG A 334 -14.76 -20.36 -0.60
CA ARG A 334 -14.27 -19.64 0.58
C ARG A 334 -14.34 -18.14 0.35
N GLU A 335 -13.92 -17.68 -0.84
CA GLU A 335 -14.02 -16.27 -1.20
C GLU A 335 -15.48 -15.81 -1.24
N ARG A 336 -16.36 -16.62 -1.85
CA ARG A 336 -17.80 -16.35 -1.89
C ARG A 336 -18.41 -16.23 -0.50
N LEU A 337 -18.06 -17.15 0.40
CA LEU A 337 -18.55 -17.14 1.78
C LEU A 337 -18.12 -15.87 2.51
N VAL A 338 -16.83 -15.56 2.44
CA VAL A 338 -16.24 -14.41 3.13
C VAL A 338 -16.80 -13.09 2.58
N PHE A 339 -16.95 -12.96 1.27
CA PHE A 339 -17.56 -11.80 0.63
C PHE A 339 -19.03 -11.64 1.05
N ALA A 340 -19.82 -12.71 0.99
CA ALA A 340 -21.24 -12.68 1.33
C ALA A 340 -21.46 -12.32 2.80
N ALA A 341 -20.71 -12.94 3.71
CA ALA A 341 -20.77 -12.64 5.15
C ALA A 341 -20.37 -11.18 5.43
N SER A 342 -19.28 -10.70 4.82
CA SER A 342 -18.80 -9.32 5.00
C SER A 342 -19.81 -8.30 4.47
N THR A 343 -20.38 -8.55 3.29
CA THR A 343 -21.40 -7.70 2.69
C THR A 343 -22.66 -7.66 3.55
N ALA A 344 -23.12 -8.82 4.05
CA ALA A 344 -24.26 -8.91 4.95
C ALA A 344 -24.04 -8.10 6.24
N VAL A 345 -22.85 -8.15 6.85
CA VAL A 345 -22.50 -7.32 8.01
C VAL A 345 -22.61 -5.83 7.68
N VAL A 346 -22.02 -5.37 6.57
CA VAL A 346 -22.02 -3.95 6.19
C VAL A 346 -23.44 -3.45 5.95
N PHE A 347 -24.24 -4.14 5.13
CA PHE A 347 -25.59 -3.69 4.78
C PHE A 347 -26.57 -3.79 5.96
N THR A 348 -26.45 -4.82 6.80
CA THR A 348 -27.25 -4.90 8.04
C THR A 348 -26.93 -3.71 8.94
N CYS A 349 -25.65 -3.34 9.08
CA CYS A 349 -25.24 -2.18 9.85
C CYS A 349 -25.78 -0.87 9.26
N VAL A 350 -25.73 -0.68 7.93
CA VAL A 350 -26.26 0.54 7.30
C VAL A 350 -27.75 0.70 7.54
N ALA A 351 -28.52 -0.39 7.45
CA ALA A 351 -29.96 -0.36 7.66
C ALA A 351 -30.34 -0.04 9.12
N GLU A 352 -29.51 -0.41 10.09
CA GLU A 352 -29.79 -0.19 11.52
C GLU A 352 -29.24 1.13 12.04
N ASN A 353 -28.02 1.47 11.63
CA ASN A 353 -27.36 2.69 12.04
C ASN A 353 -26.37 3.12 10.94
N PRO A 354 -26.83 3.90 9.95
CA PRO A 354 -26.03 4.26 8.78
C PRO A 354 -24.78 5.07 9.13
N ASP A 355 -24.79 5.80 10.26
CA ASP A 355 -23.67 6.63 10.68
C ASP A 355 -22.49 5.81 11.23
N ARG A 356 -22.67 4.50 11.44
CA ARG A 356 -21.59 3.57 11.82
C ARG A 356 -20.67 3.23 10.66
N VAL A 357 -21.15 3.26 9.42
CA VAL A 357 -20.29 3.02 8.27
C VAL A 357 -19.52 4.30 7.98
N ARG A 358 -18.20 4.24 8.22
CA ARG A 358 -17.36 5.45 8.19
C ARG A 358 -17.00 5.85 6.76
N GLY A 359 -16.78 7.15 6.59
CA GLY A 359 -16.16 7.70 5.38
C GLY A 359 -17.12 7.99 4.23
N VAL A 360 -16.56 8.24 3.04
CA VAL A 360 -17.32 8.54 1.81
C VAL A 360 -18.23 7.37 1.44
N PHE A 361 -17.76 6.14 1.61
CA PHE A 361 -18.54 4.94 1.31
C PHE A 361 -19.84 4.87 2.13
N GLY A 362 -19.78 5.13 3.45
CA GLY A 362 -20.97 5.17 4.29
C GLY A 362 -21.97 6.26 3.89
N LYS A 363 -21.46 7.46 3.54
CA LYS A 363 -22.30 8.55 3.02
C LYS A 363 -23.02 8.17 1.73
N LEU A 364 -22.33 7.48 0.82
CA LEU A 364 -22.91 6.99 -0.43
C LEU A 364 -23.96 5.91 -0.17
N LEU A 365 -23.66 4.92 0.67
CA LEU A 365 -24.63 3.88 1.03
C LEU A 365 -25.88 4.48 1.68
N LYS A 366 -25.72 5.44 2.59
CA LYS A 366 -26.84 6.17 3.20
C LYS A 366 -27.70 6.85 2.14
N MET A 367 -27.08 7.57 1.19
CA MET A 367 -27.79 8.26 0.11
C MET A 367 -28.55 7.31 -0.83
N VAL A 368 -27.97 6.14 -1.13
CA VAL A 368 -28.57 5.16 -2.05
C VAL A 368 -29.70 4.38 -1.38
N LEU A 369 -29.54 4.02 -0.10
CA LEU A 369 -30.48 3.17 0.64
C LEU A 369 -31.55 3.95 1.43
N SER A 370 -31.43 5.28 1.51
CA SER A 370 -32.48 6.15 2.08
C SER A 370 -33.50 6.64 1.05
N LYS A 371 -33.35 6.20 -0.20
CA LYS A 371 -34.36 6.31 -1.25
C LYS A 371 -35.13 5.01 -1.28
#